data_AF-A0AAV7KAT4-F1
#
_entry.id   AF-A0AAV7KAT4-F1
#
_cell.length_a   1.000
_cell.length_b   1.000
_cell.length_c   1.000
_cell.angle_alpha   90.00
_cell.angle_beta   90.00
_cell.angle_gamma   90.00
#
_symmetry.space_group_name_H-M   'P 1'
#
loop_
_entity.id
_entity.type
_entity.pdbx_description
1 polymer ?
#
loop_
_entity_poly.entity_id
_entity_poly.type
_entity_poly.pdbx_seq_one_letter_code
_entity_poly.pdbx_strand_id
1 'polypeptide(L)'
;MYTIFFSCHGIVLQLPCESGKAVTTTFFTEQVLPNLLKNIEKYRPKTGTRGMKALIDNASSHTAKLTKNFLDVEVLELLPHPPYSPDLVPCDFWLFPKLKIYLQDKDFNTLHHSERACTNTSYPSPKKSTEMCFTSGWNG
;
A
#
# COMPACT_ATOMS: atom_id res chain seq x y z
N MET A 1 2.98 -6.01 -11.85
CA MET A 1 2.55 -6.13 -10.44
C MET A 1 2.72 -4.78 -9.78
N TYR A 2 1.86 -4.38 -8.84
CA TYR A 2 1.96 -3.09 -8.13
C TYR A 2 2.11 -3.28 -6.64
N THR A 3 2.86 -2.38 -6.00
CA THR A 3 2.83 -2.18 -4.55
C THR A 3 2.07 -0.90 -4.25
N ILE A 4 1.04 -0.98 -3.40
CA ILE A 4 0.17 0.15 -3.08
C ILE A 4 0.09 0.30 -1.56
N PHE A 5 0.30 1.52 -1.07
CA PHE A 5 0.00 1.93 0.31
C PHE A 5 -1.08 3.00 0.28
N PHE A 6 -2.05 2.89 1.19
CA PHE A 6 -3.09 3.90 1.35
C PHE A 6 -3.42 4.12 2.83
N SER A 7 -4.03 5.26 3.11
CA SER A 7 -4.52 5.65 4.43
C SER A 7 -5.98 6.06 4.33
N CYS A 8 -6.59 6.44 5.46
CA CYS A 8 -7.93 7.05 5.47
C CYS A 8 -8.01 8.32 4.59
N HIS A 9 -6.89 8.98 4.29
CA HIS A 9 -6.83 10.17 3.43
C HIS A 9 -6.63 9.86 1.94
N GLY A 10 -6.47 8.59 1.55
CA GLY A 10 -6.25 8.14 0.17
C GLY A 10 -4.91 7.43 -0.04
N ILE A 11 -4.54 7.25 -1.31
CA ILE A 11 -3.30 6.57 -1.72
C ILE A 11 -2.08 7.39 -1.29
N VAL A 12 -1.12 6.73 -0.64
CA VAL A 12 0.15 7.32 -0.16
C VAL A 12 1.31 6.96 -1.10
N LEU A 13 1.31 5.72 -1.60
CA LEU A 13 2.32 5.25 -2.56
C LEU A 13 1.67 4.28 -3.53
N GLN A 14 2.08 4.37 -4.79
CA GLN A 14 1.81 3.38 -5.81
C GLN A 14 3.06 3.23 -6.67
N LEU A 15 3.67 2.05 -6.61
CA LEU A 15 4.92 1.75 -7.29
C LEU A 15 4.73 0.52 -8.18
N PRO A 16 4.97 0.61 -9.50
CA PRO A 16 5.04 -0.57 -10.35
C PRO A 16 6.28 -1.38 -9.98
N CYS A 17 6.11 -2.70 -9.89
CA CYS A 17 7.22 -3.64 -9.89
C CYS A 17 7.56 -4.01 -11.33
N GLU A 18 8.85 -4.26 -11.60
CA GLU A 18 9.34 -4.68 -12.91
C GLU A 18 8.51 -5.86 -13.45
N SER A 19 8.19 -5.80 -14.75
CA SER A 19 7.33 -6.78 -15.39
C SER A 19 7.92 -8.20 -15.26
N GLY A 20 7.08 -9.15 -14.83
CA GLY A 20 7.45 -10.55 -14.66
C GLY A 20 8.26 -10.89 -13.40
N LYS A 21 8.56 -9.93 -12.51
CA LYS A 21 9.30 -10.18 -11.26
C LYS A 21 8.39 -10.10 -10.02
N ALA A 22 8.66 -10.96 -9.04
CA ALA A 22 8.04 -10.90 -7.71
C ALA A 22 8.64 -9.78 -6.86
N VAL A 23 7.94 -9.37 -5.79
CA VAL A 23 8.44 -8.34 -4.86
C VAL A 23 9.57 -8.97 -4.06
N THR A 24 10.81 -8.60 -4.37
CA THR A 24 11.96 -9.03 -3.60
C THR A 24 12.08 -8.19 -2.33
N THR A 25 12.75 -8.72 -1.31
CA THR A 25 13.13 -7.95 -0.12
C THR A 25 13.90 -6.68 -0.51
N THR A 26 14.83 -6.77 -1.46
CA THR A 26 15.63 -5.63 -1.92
C THR A 26 14.76 -4.54 -2.55
N PHE A 27 13.86 -4.90 -3.47
CA PHE A 27 12.95 -3.93 -4.08
C PHE A 27 12.05 -3.28 -3.02
N PHE A 28 11.53 -4.07 -2.09
CA PHE A 28 10.69 -3.56 -1.02
C PHE A 28 11.44 -2.56 -0.12
N THR A 29 12.63 -2.92 0.36
CA THR A 29 13.34 -2.07 1.31
C THR A 29 14.07 -0.90 0.66
N GLU A 30 14.59 -1.05 -0.55
CA GLU A 30 15.41 -0.01 -1.20
C GLU A 30 14.59 0.93 -2.08
N GLN A 31 13.43 0.50 -2.58
CA GLN A 31 12.58 1.33 -3.44
C GLN A 31 11.24 1.66 -2.80
N VAL A 32 10.52 0.68 -2.26
CA VAL A 32 9.16 0.92 -1.75
C VAL A 32 9.20 1.75 -0.46
N LEU A 33 9.92 1.31 0.57
CA LEU A 33 9.92 2.00 1.86
C LEU A 33 10.47 3.43 1.80
N PRO A 34 11.58 3.75 1.12
CA PRO A 34 12.08 5.12 1.05
C PRO A 34 11.13 6.07 0.32
N ASN A 35 10.49 5.60 -0.77
CA ASN A 35 9.48 6.40 -1.46
C ASN A 35 8.20 6.58 -0.62
N LEU A 36 7.82 5.56 0.16
CA LEU A 36 6.70 5.65 1.10
C LEU A 36 6.96 6.72 2.15
N LEU A 37 8.12 6.69 2.81
CA LEU A 37 8.50 7.65 3.84
C LEU A 37 8.56 9.08 3.28
N LYS A 38 9.20 9.26 2.14
CA LYS A 38 9.25 10.56 1.45
C LYS A 38 7.86 11.11 1.14
N ASN A 39 6.91 10.25 0.76
CA ASN A 39 5.54 10.69 0.53
C ASN A 39 4.82 11.01 1.86
N ILE A 40 5.01 10.21 2.90
CA ILE A 40 4.48 10.48 4.25
C ILE A 40 4.97 11.84 4.75
N GLU A 41 6.26 12.15 4.60
CA GLU A 41 6.83 13.44 4.99
C GLU A 41 6.17 14.62 4.26
N LYS A 42 5.85 14.47 2.98
CA LYS A 42 5.10 15.50 2.23
C LYS A 42 3.69 15.72 2.78
N TYR A 43 2.99 14.63 3.13
CA TYR A 43 1.63 14.72 3.68
C TYR A 43 1.61 15.14 5.17
N ARG A 44 2.68 14.84 5.90
CA ARG A 44 2.81 15.04 7.36
C ARG A 44 4.15 15.71 7.72
N PRO A 45 4.45 16.93 7.23
CA PRO A 45 5.78 17.54 7.37
C PRO A 45 6.20 17.79 8.82
N LYS A 46 5.24 17.93 9.74
CA LYS A 46 5.51 18.17 11.17
C LYS A 46 5.71 16.89 11.99
N THR A 47 5.12 15.78 11.57
CA THR A 47 5.06 14.56 12.39
C THR A 47 5.69 13.34 11.73
N GLY A 48 5.87 13.34 10.40
CA GLY A 48 6.40 12.20 9.65
C GLY A 48 5.66 10.91 9.97
N THR A 49 6.41 9.85 10.25
CA THR A 49 5.93 8.53 10.68
C THR A 49 5.48 8.47 12.13
N ARG A 50 5.70 9.51 12.94
CA ARG A 50 5.41 9.46 14.38
C ARG A 50 3.94 9.19 14.64
N GLY A 51 3.67 8.12 15.41
CA GLY A 51 2.32 7.67 15.73
C GLY A 51 1.58 7.03 14.55
N MET A 52 2.26 6.72 13.45
CA MET A 52 1.71 5.89 12.39
C MET A 52 1.92 4.42 12.72
N LYS A 53 0.90 3.63 12.37
CA LYS A 53 1.01 2.18 12.33
C LYS A 53 0.74 1.71 10.91
N ALA A 54 1.58 0.81 10.42
CA ALA A 54 1.41 0.20 9.11
C ALA A 54 0.94 -1.24 9.26
N LEU A 55 -0.08 -1.61 8.49
CA LEU A 55 -0.51 -2.99 8.35
C LEU A 55 0.04 -3.53 7.03
N ILE A 56 0.86 -4.57 7.11
CA ILE A 56 1.49 -5.23 5.98
C ILE A 56 1.30 -6.74 6.19
N ASP A 57 1.06 -7.48 5.12
CA ASP A 57 0.94 -8.94 5.18
C ASP A 57 2.28 -9.62 5.49
N ASN A 58 2.22 -10.89 5.90
CA ASN A 58 3.40 -11.66 6.33
C ASN A 58 4.21 -12.24 5.16
N ALA A 59 4.24 -11.58 3.99
CA ALA A 59 5.07 -12.02 2.88
C ALA A 59 6.55 -12.11 3.28
N SER A 60 7.29 -13.03 2.67
CA SER A 60 8.71 -13.26 3.00
C SER A 60 9.57 -12.01 2.81
N SER A 61 9.23 -11.16 1.84
CA SER A 61 9.86 -9.85 1.61
C SER A 61 9.65 -8.88 2.77
N HIS A 62 8.45 -8.88 3.37
CA HIS A 62 8.06 -7.96 4.44
C HIS A 62 8.56 -8.40 5.81
N THR A 63 8.68 -9.71 6.02
CA THR A 63 9.18 -10.30 7.28
C THR A 63 10.70 -10.47 7.34
N ALA A 64 11.40 -10.21 6.23
CA ALA A 64 12.85 -10.30 6.15
C ALA A 64 13.54 -9.36 7.14
N LYS A 65 14.70 -9.80 7.65
CA LYS A 65 15.50 -9.04 8.63
C LYS A 65 15.87 -7.64 8.12
N LEU A 66 16.22 -7.53 6.84
CA LEU A 66 16.58 -6.26 6.21
C LEU A 66 15.41 -5.26 6.27
N THR A 67 14.18 -5.73 5.97
CA THR A 67 12.96 -4.93 6.07
C THR A 67 12.65 -4.51 7.50
N LYS A 68 12.73 -5.44 8.46
CA LYS A 68 12.48 -5.16 9.88
C LYS A 68 13.45 -4.10 10.41
N ASN A 69 14.74 -4.27 10.14
CA ASN A 69 15.76 -3.31 10.55
C ASN A 69 15.49 -1.90 9.99
N PHE A 70 15.04 -1.79 8.74
CA PHE A 70 14.71 -0.50 8.15
C PHE A 70 13.54 0.17 8.88
N LEU A 71 12.47 -0.58 9.17
CA LEU A 71 11.28 -0.06 9.83
C LEU A 71 11.54 0.36 11.28
N ASP A 72 12.41 -0.38 11.98
CA ASP A 72 12.83 -0.05 13.34
C ASP A 72 13.60 1.29 13.39
N VAL A 73 14.46 1.55 12.40
CA VAL A 73 15.20 2.82 12.30
C VAL A 73 14.27 4.00 12.02
N GLU A 74 13.28 3.81 11.16
CA GLU A 74 12.37 4.86 10.69
C GLU A 74 11.12 5.06 11.59
N VAL A 75 11.08 4.33 12.72
CA VAL A 75 10.05 4.40 13.76
C VAL A 75 8.63 4.18 13.21
N LEU A 76 8.51 3.34 12.19
CA LEU A 76 7.22 2.95 11.63
C LEU A 76 6.77 1.64 12.28
N GLU A 77 5.80 1.74 13.20
CA GLU A 77 5.28 0.58 13.92
C GLU A 77 4.49 -0.33 12.96
N LEU A 78 4.88 -1.60 12.87
CA LEU A 78 4.10 -2.62 12.18
C LEU A 78 3.03 -3.19 13.11
N LEU A 79 1.79 -3.21 12.64
CA LEU A 79 0.72 -3.92 13.32
C LEU A 79 0.92 -5.43 13.14
N PRO A 80 0.69 -6.23 14.20
CA PRO A 80 0.70 -7.67 14.07
C PRO A 80 -0.41 -8.11 13.12
N HIS A 81 -0.04 -8.87 12.10
CA HIS A 81 -1.00 -9.49 11.18
C HIS A 81 -1.00 -11.01 11.42
N PRO A 82 -2.16 -11.64 11.69
CA PRO A 82 -2.22 -13.08 11.80
C PRO A 82 -1.94 -13.75 10.44
N PRO A 83 -1.29 -14.92 10.41
CA PRO A 83 -1.08 -15.66 9.17
C PRO A 83 -2.39 -15.95 8.43
N TYR A 84 -2.35 -15.92 7.09
CA TYR A 84 -3.45 -16.33 6.20
C TYR A 84 -4.79 -15.64 6.45
N SER A 85 -4.78 -14.35 6.82
CA SER A 85 -5.99 -13.58 7.14
C SER A 85 -6.22 -12.41 6.17
N PRO A 86 -6.39 -12.66 4.87
CA PRO A 86 -6.61 -11.60 3.87
C PRO A 86 -7.84 -10.73 4.21
N ASP A 87 -8.82 -11.30 4.89
CA ASP A 87 -10.04 -10.61 5.35
C ASP A 87 -9.76 -9.44 6.31
N LEU A 88 -8.57 -9.42 6.93
CA LEU A 88 -8.16 -8.39 7.87
C LEU A 88 -7.34 -7.27 7.22
N VAL A 89 -6.95 -7.40 5.96
CA VAL A 89 -6.12 -6.40 5.26
C VAL A 89 -7.01 -5.52 4.38
N PRO A 90 -7.09 -4.20 4.64
CA PRO A 90 -7.86 -3.26 3.82
C PRO A 90 -7.54 -3.29 2.32
N CYS A 91 -6.32 -3.68 1.96
CA CYS A 91 -5.95 -3.89 0.56
C CYS A 91 -6.77 -5.01 -0.09
N ASP A 92 -6.86 -6.17 0.56
CA ASP A 92 -7.43 -7.39 -0.01
C ASP A 92 -8.96 -7.38 0.00
N PHE A 93 -9.59 -6.95 1.10
CA PHE A 93 -11.06 -6.98 1.19
C PHE A 93 -11.74 -5.75 0.57
N TRP A 94 -11.04 -4.61 0.43
CA TRP A 94 -11.68 -3.36 0.00
C TRP A 94 -11.04 -2.73 -1.23
N LEU A 95 -9.72 -2.53 -1.24
CA LEU A 95 -9.04 -1.81 -2.32
C LEU A 95 -9.01 -2.61 -3.63
N PHE A 96 -8.51 -3.84 -3.60
CA PHE A 96 -8.35 -4.66 -4.79
C PHE A 96 -9.67 -5.07 -5.44
N PRO A 97 -10.74 -5.42 -4.69
CA PRO A 97 -12.05 -5.69 -5.29
C PRO A 97 -12.59 -4.48 -6.05
N LYS A 98 -12.48 -3.28 -5.46
CA LYS A 98 -12.86 -2.05 -6.13
C LYS A 98 -12.01 -1.85 -7.38
N LEU A 99 -10.68 -1.87 -7.23
CA LEU A 99 -9.75 -1.69 -8.33
C LEU A 99 -10.05 -2.64 -9.49
N LYS A 100 -10.35 -3.90 -9.21
CA LYS A 100 -10.76 -4.89 -10.22
C LYS A 100 -12.00 -4.44 -11.00
N ILE A 101 -13.05 -3.98 -10.33
CA ILE A 101 -14.27 -3.48 -10.98
C ILE A 101 -13.96 -2.29 -11.90
N TYR A 102 -13.21 -1.31 -11.40
CA TYR A 102 -12.85 -0.15 -12.21
C TYR A 102 -11.97 -0.49 -13.41
N LEU A 103 -11.07 -1.47 -13.26
CA LEU A 103 -10.24 -1.93 -14.37
C LEU A 103 -11.06 -2.76 -15.37
N GLN A 104 -12.08 -3.52 -14.95
CA GLN A 104 -12.94 -4.30 -15.87
C GLN A 104 -13.62 -3.44 -16.94
N ASP A 105 -13.94 -2.18 -16.62
CA ASP A 105 -14.58 -1.24 -17.56
C ASP A 105 -13.56 -0.50 -18.46
N LYS A 106 -12.29 -0.90 -18.46
CA LYS A 106 -11.22 -0.27 -19.26
C LYS A 106 -10.65 -1.24 -20.29
N ASP A 107 -10.54 -0.75 -21.52
CA ASP A 107 -9.86 -1.48 -22.58
C ASP A 107 -8.33 -1.33 -22.44
N PHE A 108 -7.64 -2.45 -22.19
CA PHE A 108 -6.18 -2.50 -21.96
C PHE A 108 -5.38 -2.99 -23.16
N ASN A 109 -5.91 -2.86 -24.38
CA ASN A 109 -5.21 -3.24 -25.62
C ASN A 109 -3.88 -2.49 -25.89
N THR A 110 -3.38 -1.70 -24.95
CA THR A 110 -2.01 -1.18 -24.94
C THR A 110 -1.41 -1.29 -23.53
N LEU A 111 -0.27 -1.98 -23.39
CA LEU A 111 0.54 -2.08 -22.15
C LEU A 111 0.79 -0.70 -21.48
N HIS A 112 0.85 0.35 -22.29
CA HIS A 112 1.06 1.73 -21.83
C HIS A 112 -0.17 2.33 -21.10
N HIS A 113 -1.37 1.76 -21.28
CA HIS A 113 -2.61 2.19 -20.61
C HIS A 113 -2.82 1.51 -19.25
N SER A 114 -2.40 0.25 -19.08
CA SER A 114 -2.45 -0.41 -17.75
C SER A 114 -1.56 0.30 -16.74
N GLU A 115 -0.39 0.79 -17.20
CA GLU A 115 0.50 1.57 -16.36
C GLU A 115 -0.08 2.93 -15.99
N ARG A 116 -0.69 3.64 -16.95
CA ARG A 116 -1.36 4.93 -16.71
C ARG A 116 -2.65 4.81 -15.91
N ALA A 117 -3.44 3.75 -16.06
CA ALA A 117 -4.66 3.54 -15.29
C ALA A 117 -4.36 3.31 -13.80
N CYS A 118 -3.19 2.72 -13.52
CA CYS A 118 -2.68 2.59 -12.17
C CYS A 118 -1.97 3.89 -11.72
N THR A 119 -1.08 4.48 -12.53
CA THR A 119 -0.22 5.62 -12.12
C THR A 119 -0.88 7.00 -12.18
N ASN A 120 -1.89 7.22 -13.02
CA ASN A 120 -2.71 8.44 -12.97
C ASN A 120 -3.71 8.29 -11.82
N THR A 121 -3.31 8.86 -10.69
CA THR A 121 -4.13 9.57 -9.69
C THR A 121 -5.59 9.86 -10.10
N SER A 122 -6.42 8.85 -10.18
CA SER A 122 -7.88 8.97 -10.13
C SER A 122 -8.46 7.57 -9.93
N TYR A 123 -8.06 6.92 -8.84
CA TYR A 123 -9.08 6.18 -8.12
C TYR A 123 -9.77 7.20 -7.23
N PRO A 124 -10.93 7.78 -7.63
CA PRO A 124 -11.70 8.61 -6.75
C PRO A 124 -12.34 7.68 -5.72
N SER A 125 -11.54 7.15 -4.79
CA SER A 125 -12.09 6.67 -3.54
C SER A 125 -12.43 7.94 -2.77
N PRO A 126 -13.71 8.32 -2.65
CA PRO A 126 -14.07 9.49 -1.85
C PRO A 126 -13.49 9.28 -0.46
N LYS A 127 -12.86 10.32 0.13
CA LYS A 127 -12.23 10.26 1.47
C LYS A 127 -13.12 9.58 2.51
N LYS A 128 -14.43 9.80 2.39
CA LYS A 128 -15.48 9.18 3.21
C LYS A 128 -15.47 7.64 3.13
N SER A 129 -15.19 7.07 1.96
CA SER A 129 -15.14 5.61 1.75
C SER A 129 -13.86 4.95 2.26
N THR A 130 -12.71 5.64 2.21
CA THR A 130 -11.46 5.17 2.84
C THR A 130 -11.57 5.27 4.35
N GLU A 131 -12.07 6.40 4.88
CA GLU A 131 -12.36 6.55 6.32
C GLU A 131 -13.34 5.49 6.84
N MET A 132 -14.40 5.18 6.08
CA MET A 132 -15.30 4.08 6.43
C MET A 132 -14.57 2.74 6.56
N CYS A 133 -13.66 2.40 5.64
CA CYS A 133 -12.88 1.16 5.71
C CYS A 133 -12.08 1.05 7.03
N PHE A 134 -11.43 2.14 7.45
CA PHE A 134 -10.64 2.18 8.69
C PHE A 134 -11.49 2.30 9.97
N THR A 135 -12.77 2.65 9.89
CA THR A 135 -13.67 2.80 11.05
C THR A 135 -14.63 1.62 11.23
N SER A 136 -15.03 0.94 10.15
CA SER A 136 -15.92 -0.23 10.22
C SER A 136 -15.19 -1.54 10.53
N GLY A 137 -13.89 -1.62 10.23
CA GLY A 137 -13.07 -2.83 10.48
C GLY A 137 -12.33 -2.84 11.82
N TRP A 138 -12.44 -1.76 12.61
CA TRP A 138 -11.67 -1.53 13.85
C TRP A 138 -12.59 -1.29 15.07
N ASN A 139 -13.75 -1.95 15.11
CA ASN A 139 -14.53 -2.10 16.33
C ASN A 139 -14.28 -3.50 16.90
N GLY A 140 -13.14 -3.66 17.59
CA GLY A 140 -12.75 -4.88 18.30
C GLY A 140 -11.98 -4.49 19.55
#